data_AF-A0A9Q0LG60-F1
#
_entry.id   AF-A0A9Q0LG60-F1
#
_cell.length_a   1.000
_cell.length_b   1.000
_cell.length_c   1.000
_cell.angle_alpha   90.00
_cell.angle_beta   90.00
_cell.angle_gamma   90.00
#
_symmetry.space_group_name_H-M   'P 1'
#
loop_
_entity.id
_entity.type
_entity.pdbx_description
1 polymer ?
#
loop_
_entity_poly.entity_id
_entity_poly.type
_entity_poly.pdbx_seq_one_letter_code
_entity_poly.pdbx_strand_id
1 'polypeptide(L)'
;MKLILLFLLIVAAFANIWSDCSKPDDDFKISNVVITPDPPVKGQPVTADIQGNLNKTITGGTAHLTISYNGIKLLDETKNICELTTCPIDSNPNADFKYTATIPSSIPSGNYTGQIVLTDQDSDEIGCVSFALNL
;
A
#
# COMPACT_ATOMS: atom_id res chain seq x y z
N MET A 1 -50.68 8.08 -13.06
CA MET A 1 -49.58 9.05 -12.98
C MET A 1 -48.45 8.42 -12.16
N LYS A 2 -47.50 7.72 -12.82
CA LYS A 2 -46.39 7.03 -12.15
C LYS A 2 -45.20 7.99 -12.10
N LEU A 3 -44.82 8.43 -10.89
CA LEU A 3 -43.66 9.28 -10.66
C LEU A 3 -42.43 8.38 -10.48
N ILE A 4 -41.57 8.32 -11.50
CA ILE A 4 -40.30 7.60 -11.43
C ILE A 4 -39.29 8.53 -10.74
N LEU A 5 -38.94 8.25 -9.49
CA LEU A 5 -37.78 8.87 -8.83
C LEU A 5 -36.51 8.24 -9.42
N LEU A 6 -35.82 9.00 -10.27
CA LEU A 6 -34.48 8.67 -10.73
C LEU A 6 -33.49 9.01 -9.60
N PHE A 7 -33.09 8.02 -8.80
CA PHE A 7 -32.03 8.17 -7.82
C PHE A 7 -30.70 8.30 -8.58
N LEU A 8 -30.18 9.53 -8.72
CA LEU A 8 -28.80 9.74 -9.18
C LEU A 8 -27.87 9.18 -8.10
N LEU A 9 -27.39 7.96 -8.28
CA LEU A 9 -26.20 7.45 -7.59
C LEU A 9 -25.03 8.28 -8.10
N ILE A 10 -24.69 9.35 -7.37
CA ILE A 10 -23.41 10.03 -7.53
C ILE A 10 -22.37 9.03 -7.04
N VAL A 11 -21.79 8.26 -7.96
CA VAL A 11 -20.60 7.47 -7.68
C VAL A 11 -19.49 8.48 -7.46
N ALA A 12 -19.18 8.78 -6.20
CA ALA A 12 -17.97 9.50 -5.85
C ALA A 12 -16.79 8.63 -6.28
N ALA A 13 -16.18 8.96 -7.42
CA ALA A 13 -14.91 8.37 -7.80
C ALA A 13 -13.86 8.93 -6.84
N PHE A 14 -13.59 8.20 -5.75
CA PHE A 14 -12.47 8.49 -4.87
C PHE A 14 -11.19 8.34 -5.70
N ALA A 15 -10.33 9.35 -5.66
CA ALA A 15 -9.01 9.25 -6.27
C ALA A 15 -8.24 8.12 -5.59
N ASN A 16 -7.59 7.25 -6.37
CA ASN A 16 -6.77 6.18 -5.81
C ASN A 16 -5.68 6.80 -4.93
N ILE A 17 -5.69 6.45 -3.64
CA ILE A 17 -4.73 6.94 -2.64
C ILE A 17 -3.35 6.27 -2.74
N TRP A 18 -3.13 5.43 -3.76
CA TRP A 18 -1.91 4.69 -3.99
C TRP A 18 -1.56 4.62 -5.48
N SER A 19 -0.29 4.30 -5.77
CA SER A 19 0.23 4.02 -7.11
C SER A 19 1.43 3.07 -7.04
N ASP A 20 1.61 2.24 -8.07
CA ASP A 20 2.82 1.46 -8.28
C ASP A 20 3.93 2.39 -8.78
N CYS A 21 5.06 2.43 -8.06
CA CYS A 21 6.25 3.23 -8.39
C CYS A 21 7.46 2.37 -8.79
N SER A 22 7.24 1.08 -9.04
CA SER A 22 8.29 0.13 -9.41
C SER A 22 8.93 0.48 -10.75
N LYS A 23 10.20 0.13 -10.91
CA LYS A 23 10.91 0.25 -12.19
C LYS A 23 10.41 -0.80 -13.16
N PRO A 24 10.44 -0.60 -14.49
CA PRO A 24 9.85 -1.55 -15.45
C PRO A 24 10.32 -3.01 -15.32
N ASP A 25 11.54 -3.22 -14.85
CA ASP A 25 12.22 -4.51 -14.67
C ASP A 25 12.08 -5.14 -13.28
N ASP A 26 11.47 -4.44 -12.32
CA ASP A 26 11.21 -4.97 -10.97
C ASP A 26 10.29 -6.21 -11.01
N ASP A 27 10.62 -7.21 -10.19
CA ASP A 27 9.98 -8.53 -10.18
C ASP A 27 8.54 -8.56 -9.64
N PHE A 28 8.14 -7.58 -8.83
CA PHE A 28 6.81 -7.46 -8.25
C PHE A 28 6.04 -6.27 -8.83
N LYS A 29 5.02 -6.59 -9.63
CA LYS A 29 4.10 -5.62 -10.23
C LYS A 29 2.78 -5.61 -9.50
N ILE A 30 2.42 -4.48 -8.91
CA ILE A 30 1.20 -4.35 -8.12
C ILE A 30 0.08 -3.92 -9.04
N SER A 31 -0.92 -4.79 -9.18
CA SER A 31 -2.06 -4.55 -10.06
C SER A 31 -3.23 -3.89 -9.33
N ASN A 32 -3.37 -4.14 -8.02
CA ASN A 32 -4.46 -3.60 -7.23
C ASN A 32 -4.09 -3.52 -5.75
N VAL A 33 -4.61 -2.50 -5.06
CA VAL A 33 -4.57 -2.40 -3.59
C VAL A 33 -5.95 -1.95 -3.11
N VAL A 34 -6.57 -2.76 -2.26
CA VAL A 34 -7.83 -2.43 -1.58
C VAL A 34 -7.50 -2.07 -0.14
N ILE A 35 -7.91 -0.87 0.28
CA ILE A 35 -7.66 -0.37 1.63
C ILE A 35 -8.98 -0.37 2.41
N THR A 36 -8.97 -0.85 3.65
CA THR A 36 -10.16 -0.91 4.50
C THR A 36 -9.81 -0.49 5.94
N PRO A 37 -10.47 0.52 6.53
CA PRO A 37 -11.50 1.37 5.91
C PRO A 37 -10.89 2.34 4.86
N ASP A 38 -11.71 2.72 3.89
CA ASP A 38 -11.39 3.76 2.89
C ASP A 38 -12.42 4.91 3.03
N PRO A 39 -12.01 6.13 3.43
CA PRO A 39 -10.64 6.53 3.76
C PRO A 39 -10.15 5.93 5.09
N PRO A 40 -8.82 5.75 5.27
CA PRO A 40 -8.25 5.27 6.53
C PRO A 40 -8.63 6.15 7.72
N VAL A 41 -8.93 5.52 8.86
CA VAL A 41 -9.39 6.20 10.07
C VAL A 41 -8.33 6.10 11.17
N LYS A 42 -7.94 7.24 11.72
CA LYS A 42 -6.98 7.31 12.84
C LYS A 42 -7.48 6.52 14.05
N GLY A 43 -6.56 5.84 14.73
CA GLY A 43 -6.84 5.01 15.90
C GLY A 43 -7.53 3.68 15.60
N GLN A 44 -7.86 3.39 14.34
CA GLN A 44 -8.43 2.11 13.91
C GLN A 44 -7.39 1.32 13.10
N PRO A 45 -7.47 -0.02 13.11
CA PRO A 45 -6.71 -0.84 12.17
C PRO A 45 -7.13 -0.51 10.73
N VAL A 46 -6.13 -0.27 9.89
CA VAL A 46 -6.28 -0.18 8.43
C VAL A 46 -5.64 -1.43 7.81
N THR A 47 -6.35 -2.06 6.90
CA THR A 47 -5.93 -3.25 6.18
C THR A 47 -5.73 -2.90 4.71
N ALA A 48 -4.61 -3.32 4.14
CA ALA A 48 -4.33 -3.28 2.71
C ALA A 48 -4.29 -4.71 2.17
N ASP A 49 -5.19 -5.02 1.25
CA ASP A 49 -5.17 -6.24 0.45
C ASP A 49 -4.52 -5.89 -0.90
N ILE A 50 -3.31 -6.40 -1.13
CA ILE A 50 -2.40 -6.05 -2.22
C ILE A 50 -2.35 -7.23 -3.18
N GLN A 51 -2.67 -6.97 -4.44
CA GLN A 51 -2.67 -7.96 -5.50
C GLN A 51 -1.65 -7.58 -6.57
N GLY A 52 -0.96 -8.58 -7.10
CA GLY A 52 0.07 -8.34 -8.08
C GLY A 52 0.66 -9.61 -8.67
N ASN A 53 1.69 -9.39 -9.48
CA ASN A 53 2.44 -10.43 -10.16
C ASN A 53 3.87 -10.41 -9.60
N LEU A 54 4.25 -11.48 -8.89
CA LEU A 54 5.57 -11.67 -8.31
C LEU A 54 6.33 -12.72 -9.12
N ASN A 55 7.36 -12.30 -9.85
CA ASN A 55 8.12 -13.17 -10.77
C ASN A 55 9.34 -13.84 -10.15
N LYS A 56 9.68 -13.49 -8.91
CA LYS A 56 10.85 -14.01 -8.19
C LYS A 56 10.45 -14.57 -6.83
N THR A 57 11.02 -15.72 -6.46
CA THR A 57 10.90 -16.24 -5.09
C THR A 57 11.72 -15.38 -4.15
N ILE A 58 11.09 -14.87 -3.10
CA ILE A 58 11.72 -14.00 -2.10
C ILE A 58 12.07 -14.84 -0.88
N THR A 59 13.36 -14.97 -0.59
CA THR A 59 13.86 -15.75 0.56
C THR A 59 14.33 -14.87 1.72
N GLY A 60 14.47 -13.58 1.46
CA GLY A 60 14.90 -12.54 2.38
C GLY A 60 14.76 -11.18 1.71
N GLY A 61 15.05 -10.11 2.43
CA GLY A 61 14.99 -8.75 1.89
C GLY A 61 14.39 -7.74 2.86
N THR A 62 14.19 -6.51 2.39
CA THR A 62 13.70 -5.42 3.25
C THR A 62 12.59 -4.61 2.62
N ALA A 63 11.68 -4.13 3.46
CA ALA A 63 10.69 -3.10 3.15
C ALA A 63 11.14 -1.78 3.77
N HIS A 64 11.49 -0.81 2.93
CA HIS A 64 11.90 0.53 3.33
C HIS A 64 10.73 1.49 3.20
N LEU A 65 10.21 1.94 4.34
CA LEU A 65 9.08 2.86 4.46
C LEU A 65 9.58 4.28 4.75
N THR A 66 9.20 5.21 3.87
CA THR A 66 9.34 6.65 4.11
C THR A 66 7.96 7.29 4.22
N ILE A 67 7.73 8.14 5.21
CA ILE A 67 6.50 8.95 5.34
C ILE A 67 6.88 10.41 5.53
N SER A 68 6.19 11.30 4.80
CA SER A 68 6.29 12.74 4.94
C SER A 68 4.94 13.35 5.31
N TYR A 69 4.96 14.37 6.15
CA TYR A 69 3.80 15.19 6.52
C TYR A 69 4.02 16.62 6.05
N ASN A 70 3.12 17.13 5.20
CA ASN A 70 3.24 18.45 4.58
C ASN A 70 4.64 18.73 3.98
N GLY A 71 5.23 17.72 3.35
CA GLY A 71 6.54 17.80 2.69
C GLY A 71 7.76 17.62 3.60
N ILE A 72 7.58 17.42 4.91
CA ILE A 72 8.66 17.15 5.87
C ILE A 72 8.68 15.65 6.18
N LYS A 73 9.83 14.99 6.01
CA LYS A 73 10.02 13.58 6.34
C LYS A 73 9.81 13.36 7.85
N LEU A 74 8.84 12.53 8.21
CA LEU A 74 8.51 12.15 9.59
C LEU A 74 9.05 10.77 9.95
N LEU A 75 8.97 9.83 9.01
CA LEU A 75 9.34 8.43 9.23
C LEU A 75 10.27 7.96 8.12
N ASP A 76 11.26 7.17 8.52
CA ASP A 76 12.23 6.52 7.66
C ASP A 76 12.63 5.23 8.37
N GLU A 77 11.96 4.13 8.03
CA GLU A 77 12.11 2.84 8.69
C GLU A 77 12.36 1.73 7.67
N THR A 78 13.30 0.84 7.98
CA THR A 78 13.52 -0.38 7.20
C THR A 78 13.18 -1.59 8.06
N LYS A 79 12.37 -2.50 7.53
CA LYS A 79 11.99 -3.76 8.19
C LYS A 79 12.35 -4.95 7.32
N ASN A 80 12.66 -6.07 7.94
CA ASN A 80 12.86 -7.31 7.19
C ASN A 80 11.51 -7.83 6.68
N ILE A 81 11.42 -8.20 5.40
CA ILE A 81 10.17 -8.71 4.81
C ILE A 81 9.70 -9.98 5.52
N CYS A 82 10.64 -10.86 5.91
CA CYS A 82 10.34 -12.12 6.59
C CYS A 82 9.95 -11.96 8.07
N GLU A 83 9.99 -10.73 8.62
CA GLU A 83 9.35 -10.40 9.90
C GLU A 83 7.89 -9.96 9.71
N LEU A 84 7.53 -9.52 8.49
CA LEU A 84 6.18 -9.06 8.14
C LEU A 84 5.31 -10.20 7.58
N THR A 85 5.93 -11.22 6.99
CA THR A 85 5.26 -12.39 6.41
C THR A 85 6.14 -13.64 6.51
N THR A 86 5.59 -14.81 6.20
CA THR A 86 6.32 -16.08 6.18
C THR A 86 7.17 -16.20 4.92
N CYS A 87 8.45 -16.50 5.08
CA CYS A 87 9.38 -16.81 3.99
C CYS A 87 9.67 -18.33 3.91
N PRO A 88 10.02 -18.85 2.71
CA PRO A 88 10.10 -18.14 1.44
C PRO A 88 8.72 -17.78 0.87
N ILE A 89 8.66 -16.66 0.14
CA ILE A 89 7.48 -16.26 -0.64
C ILE A 89 7.73 -16.75 -2.06
N ASP A 90 6.96 -17.73 -2.51
CA ASP A 90 7.10 -18.26 -3.87
C ASP A 90 6.66 -17.24 -4.92
N SER A 91 7.31 -17.26 -6.09
CA SER A 91 6.83 -16.52 -7.26
C SER A 91 5.37 -16.90 -7.56
N ASN A 92 4.51 -15.90 -7.74
CA ASN A 92 3.10 -16.11 -8.00
C ASN A 92 2.57 -15.01 -8.94
N PRO A 93 2.04 -15.35 -10.13
CA PRO A 93 1.52 -14.35 -11.06
C PRO A 93 0.22 -13.68 -10.59
N ASN A 94 -0.44 -14.25 -9.57
CA ASN A 94 -1.62 -13.71 -8.90
C ASN A 94 -1.37 -13.70 -7.38
N ALA A 95 -0.26 -13.08 -6.98
CA ALA A 95 0.07 -12.89 -5.57
C ALA A 95 -1.01 -12.03 -4.90
N ASP A 96 -1.42 -12.44 -3.70
CA ASP A 96 -2.38 -11.73 -2.86
C ASP A 96 -1.78 -11.66 -1.45
N PHE A 97 -1.54 -10.44 -0.98
CA PHE A 97 -0.94 -10.15 0.31
C PHE A 97 -1.86 -9.29 1.14
N LYS A 98 -1.94 -9.59 2.43
CA LYS A 98 -2.74 -8.82 3.38
C LYS A 98 -1.85 -8.24 4.45
N TYR A 99 -1.90 -6.92 4.62
CA TYR A 99 -1.17 -6.23 5.67
C TYR A 99 -2.12 -5.35 6.49
N THR A 100 -2.02 -5.45 7.81
CA THR A 100 -2.80 -4.60 8.72
C THR A 100 -1.86 -3.77 9.58
N ALA A 101 -2.10 -2.48 9.62
CA ALA A 101 -1.39 -1.53 10.46
C ALA A 101 -2.37 -0.63 11.20
N THR A 102 -1.93 0.03 12.27
CA THR A 102 -2.74 1.01 12.99
C THR A 102 -2.12 2.38 12.83
N ILE A 103 -2.90 3.32 12.29
CA ILE A 103 -2.52 4.73 12.25
C ILE A 103 -2.79 5.33 13.63
N PRO A 104 -1.79 5.85 14.37
CA PRO A 104 -2.01 6.35 15.72
C PRO A 104 -3.01 7.52 15.75
N SER A 105 -3.85 7.59 16.78
CA SER A 105 -4.80 8.70 16.95
C SER A 105 -4.15 10.05 17.28
N SER A 106 -2.90 10.03 17.73
CA SER A 106 -2.13 11.22 18.12
C SER A 106 -1.53 12.00 16.95
N ILE A 107 -1.54 11.45 15.72
CA ILE A 107 -0.92 12.13 14.59
C ILE A 107 -1.79 13.32 14.11
N PRO A 108 -1.20 14.48 13.77
CA PRO A 108 -1.93 15.65 13.28
C PRO A 108 -2.76 15.36 12.03
N SER A 109 -3.81 16.16 11.78
CA SER A 109 -4.51 16.13 10.50
C SER A 109 -3.75 16.90 9.43
N GLY A 110 -3.79 16.41 8.19
CA GLY A 110 -3.09 16.99 7.05
C GLY A 110 -2.71 15.96 6.00
N ASN A 111 -1.84 16.37 5.08
CA ASN A 111 -1.41 15.54 3.97
C ASN A 111 -0.21 14.69 4.37
N TYR A 112 -0.38 13.37 4.27
CA TYR A 112 0.67 12.39 4.44
C TYR A 112 0.96 11.76 3.09
N THR A 113 2.23 11.76 2.71
CA THR A 113 2.70 10.96 1.58
C THR A 113 3.63 9.89 2.09
N GLY A 114 3.62 8.73 1.47
CA GLY A 114 4.56 7.68 1.81
C GLY A 114 4.97 6.86 0.62
N GLN A 115 6.11 6.20 0.77
CA GLN A 115 6.69 5.31 -0.21
C GLN A 115 7.20 4.07 0.53
N ILE A 116 6.92 2.90 -0.03
CA ILE A 116 7.46 1.62 0.40
C ILE A 116 8.26 1.06 -0.76
N VAL A 117 9.57 0.88 -0.56
CA VAL A 117 10.45 0.21 -1.52
C VAL A 117 10.78 -1.17 -0.98
N LEU A 118 10.57 -2.19 -1.80
CA LEU A 118 10.86 -3.58 -1.46
C LEU A 118 12.17 -4.01 -2.12
N THR A 119 13.01 -4.67 -1.34
CA THR A 119 14.25 -5.30 -1.82
C THR A 119 14.25 -6.78 -1.44
N ASP A 120 14.98 -7.60 -2.19
CA ASP A 120 15.07 -9.03 -1.93
C ASP A 120 16.38 -9.47 -1.24
N GLN A 121 16.65 -10.78 -1.21
CA GLN A 121 17.85 -11.38 -0.61
C GLN A 121 19.16 -10.91 -1.26
N ASP A 122 19.12 -10.42 -2.49
CA ASP A 122 20.27 -9.91 -3.24
C ASP A 122 20.43 -8.39 -3.07
N SER A 123 19.54 -7.76 -2.29
CA SER A 123 19.40 -6.30 -2.12
C SER A 123 18.97 -5.57 -3.40
N ASP A 124 18.41 -6.29 -4.37
CA ASP A 124 17.83 -5.71 -5.56
C ASP A 124 16.42 -5.19 -5.25
N GLU A 125 16.07 -4.03 -5.81
CA GLU A 125 14.71 -3.51 -5.74
C GLU A 125 13.78 -4.41 -6.54
N ILE A 126 12.71 -4.88 -5.90
CA ILE A 126 11.75 -5.80 -6.53
C ILE A 126 10.37 -5.18 -6.67
N GLY A 127 10.10 -4.02 -6.08
CA GLY A 127 8.81 -3.35 -6.23
C GLY A 127 8.68 -2.12 -5.34
N CYS A 128 7.70 -1.28 -5.65
CA CYS A 128 7.51 -0.01 -4.96
C CYS A 128 6.03 0.39 -4.93
N VAL A 129 5.57 0.87 -3.76
CA VAL A 129 4.24 1.48 -3.59
C VAL A 129 4.37 2.90 -3.08
N SER A 130 3.75 3.85 -3.76
CA SER A 130 3.56 5.20 -3.24
C SER A 130 2.11 5.41 -2.82
N PHE A 131 1.89 6.14 -1.74
CA PHE A 131 0.55 6.50 -1.27
C PHE A 131 0.45 7.95 -0.80
N ALA A 132 -0.75 8.50 -0.88
CA ALA A 132 -1.08 9.84 -0.43
C ALA A 132 -2.42 9.83 0.31
N LEU A 133 -2.39 10.22 1.58
CA LEU A 133 -3.54 10.23 2.48
C LEU A 133 -3.81 11.65 2.96
N ASN A 134 -5.09 11.98 3.10
CA ASN A 134 -5.55 13.16 3.82
C ASN A 134 -6.27 12.68 5.08
N LEU A 135 -5.64 12.88 6.24
CA LEU A 135 -6.09 12.38 7.56
C LEU A 135 -6.44 13.54 8.49
#